data_AF-B0VVC2-F1
#
_entry.id   AF-B0VVC2-F1
#
_cell.length_a   1.000
_cell.length_b   1.000
_cell.length_c   1.000
_cell.angle_alpha   90.00
_cell.angle_beta   90.00
_cell.angle_gamma   90.00
#
_symmetry.space_group_name_H-M   'P 1'
#
loop_
_entity.id
_entity.type
_entity.pdbx_description
1 polymer ?
#
loop_
_entity_poly.entity_id
_entity_poly.type
_entity_poly.pdbx_seq_one_letter_code
_entity_poly.pdbx_strand_id
1 'polypeptide(L)'
;MTMIISAHLGDCILIASDKRSMTCHLETGNMQLATDEEQKIKLWCRGAITGSGETIFLNRIAQHFINFQEDATQLNQMDVIYDEIEKRILEGIPQKILLRNVIIFSIFNGHKTLLYSIPIESFFQPFKENGVYKIHPYMNEITEWSVDVSCFNVPPDMSNLQEFQRNLKPMASFKTQQEFIEYYIENLKHIFATHASIDPSITSSFDLYLQSCRNGESLAMHIANLQLGIPIPENLNYWDR
;
A
#
# COMPACT_ATOMS: atom_id res chain seq x y z
N MET A 1 -2.90 3.21 10.52
CA MET A 1 -1.53 3.29 9.97
C MET A 1 -1.16 1.94 9.40
N THR A 2 -0.29 1.91 8.40
CA THR A 2 0.05 0.70 7.65
C THR A 2 1.43 0.87 7.05
N MET A 3 2.17 -0.21 6.95
CA MET A 3 3.39 -0.30 6.18
C MET A 3 3.13 -1.10 4.91
N ILE A 4 3.44 -0.49 3.78
CA ILE A 4 3.39 -1.10 2.45
C ILE A 4 4.75 -0.92 1.80
N ILE A 5 5.31 -2.02 1.31
CA ILE A 5 6.46 -2.01 0.41
C ILE A 5 5.94 -2.46 -0.95
N SER A 6 6.19 -1.66 -1.98
CA SER A 6 5.87 -2.03 -3.34
C SER A 6 7.08 -1.82 -4.24
N ALA A 7 7.33 -2.75 -5.16
CA ALA A 7 8.52 -2.73 -5.98
C ALA A 7 8.27 -3.32 -7.36
N HIS A 8 8.94 -2.75 -8.36
CA HIS A 8 9.01 -3.33 -9.69
C HIS A 8 10.38 -4.00 -9.88
N LEU A 9 10.40 -5.32 -10.01
CA LEU A 9 11.62 -6.15 -10.02
C LEU A 9 12.15 -6.43 -11.44
N GLY A 10 11.80 -5.57 -12.41
CA GLY A 10 12.02 -5.81 -13.84
C GLY A 10 11.01 -6.78 -14.46
N ASP A 11 10.95 -8.03 -13.99
CA ASP A 11 10.08 -9.08 -14.56
C ASP A 11 8.89 -9.48 -13.67
N CYS A 12 8.80 -8.88 -12.48
CA CYS A 12 7.76 -9.13 -11.49
C CYS A 12 7.41 -7.86 -10.72
N ILE A 13 6.13 -7.69 -10.37
CA ILE A 13 5.66 -6.70 -9.39
C ILE A 13 5.56 -7.36 -8.03
N LEU A 14 6.01 -6.66 -7.00
CA LEU A 14 5.94 -7.05 -5.60
C LEU A 14 5.14 -6.03 -4.82
N ILE A 15 4.19 -6.48 -4.01
CA ILE A 15 3.48 -5.68 -3.00
C ILE A 15 3.48 -6.47 -1.69
N ALA A 16 3.95 -5.88 -0.60
CA ALA A 16 3.90 -6.46 0.73
C ALA A 16 3.25 -5.47 1.70
N SER A 17 2.39 -5.96 2.59
CA SER A 17 1.67 -5.13 3.56
C SER A 17 1.61 -5.78 4.93
N ASP A 18 1.80 -4.99 5.98
CA ASP A 18 1.56 -5.45 7.34
C ASP A 18 0.06 -5.76 7.57
N LYS A 19 -0.26 -6.38 8.70
CA LYS A 19 -1.59 -6.91 9.01
C LYS A 19 -2.26 -6.25 10.21
N ARG A 20 -1.64 -5.25 10.84
CA ARG A 20 -2.25 -4.55 11.98
C ARG A 20 -3.30 -3.55 11.51
N SER A 21 -4.47 -3.62 12.11
CA SER A 21 -5.53 -2.63 11.98
C SER A 21 -5.78 -1.96 13.32
N MET A 22 -5.99 -0.65 13.28
CA MET A 22 -6.16 0.20 14.46
C MET A 22 -7.45 1.00 14.33
N THR A 23 -8.23 1.06 15.39
CA THR A 23 -9.38 1.96 15.51
C THR A 23 -8.91 3.34 15.95
N CYS A 24 -9.36 4.40 15.28
CA CYS A 24 -9.06 5.78 15.62
C CYS A 24 -10.30 6.48 16.19
N HIS A 25 -10.18 7.08 17.37
CA HIS A 25 -11.21 7.97 17.90
C HIS A 25 -11.12 9.34 17.21
N LEU A 26 -12.15 9.69 16.43
CA LEU A 26 -12.17 10.89 15.58
C LEU A 26 -12.20 12.24 16.30
N GLU A 27 -12.38 12.26 17.62
CA GLU A 27 -12.30 13.49 18.44
C GLU A 27 -10.95 13.66 19.14
N THR A 28 -10.38 12.56 19.63
CA THR A 28 -9.15 12.59 20.44
C THR A 28 -7.92 12.23 19.63
N GLY A 29 -8.05 11.43 18.58
CA GLY A 29 -6.95 10.85 17.80
C GLY A 29 -6.36 9.58 18.40
N ASN A 30 -6.90 9.13 19.54
CA ASN A 30 -6.41 7.93 20.22
C ASN A 30 -6.64 6.69 19.36
N MET A 31 -5.61 5.87 19.30
CA MET A 31 -5.53 4.66 18.49
C MET A 31 -5.58 3.44 19.40
N GLN A 32 -6.41 2.47 19.06
CA GLN A 32 -6.51 1.19 19.77
C GLN A 32 -6.39 0.03 18.79
N LEU A 33 -5.83 -1.09 19.26
CA LEU A 33 -5.74 -2.29 18.44
C LEU A 33 -7.13 -2.79 18.07
N ALA A 34 -7.38 -2.99 16.78
CA ALA A 34 -8.57 -3.67 16.29
C ALA A 34 -8.28 -5.15 16.02
N THR A 35 -7.22 -5.43 15.25
CA THR A 35 -6.80 -6.80 14.90
C THR A 35 -5.36 -6.79 14.36
N ASP A 36 -4.67 -7.92 14.48
CA ASP A 36 -3.36 -8.19 13.85
C ASP A 36 -3.46 -9.07 12.58
N GLU A 37 -4.69 -9.34 12.13
CA GLU A 37 -5.00 -10.28 11.05
C GLU A 37 -5.67 -9.62 9.84
N GLU A 38 -5.57 -8.29 9.70
CA GLU A 38 -6.18 -7.57 8.59
C GLU A 38 -5.52 -7.94 7.25
N GLN A 39 -6.34 -8.35 6.28
CA GLN A 39 -5.90 -8.60 4.91
C GLN A 39 -6.05 -7.34 4.07
N LYS A 40 -4.98 -6.54 4.00
CA LYS A 40 -5.01 -5.23 3.33
C LYS A 40 -4.87 -5.32 1.80
N ILE A 41 -4.20 -6.37 1.31
CA ILE A 41 -4.05 -6.63 -0.12
C ILE A 41 -5.29 -7.37 -0.63
N LYS A 42 -5.99 -6.77 -1.59
CA LYS A 42 -7.16 -7.37 -2.24
C LYS A 42 -6.87 -7.65 -3.70
N LEU A 43 -7.20 -8.86 -4.13
CA LEU A 43 -7.02 -9.30 -5.51
C LEU A 43 -8.21 -8.86 -6.37
N TRP A 44 -7.94 -8.55 -7.62
CA TRP A 44 -8.95 -8.27 -8.64
C TRP A 44 -8.51 -8.89 -9.97
N CYS A 45 -9.40 -8.88 -10.97
CA CYS A 45 -9.21 -9.66 -12.20
C CYS A 45 -7.95 -9.30 -13.01
N ARG A 46 -7.32 -8.15 -12.75
CA ARG A 46 -6.10 -7.69 -13.42
C ARG A 46 -4.90 -7.50 -12.52
N GLY A 47 -5.00 -7.73 -11.20
CA GLY A 47 -3.87 -7.50 -10.30
C GLY A 47 -4.25 -7.50 -8.82
N ALA A 48 -3.62 -6.62 -8.05
CA ALA A 48 -3.96 -6.38 -6.65
C ALA A 48 -4.11 -4.88 -6.36
N ILE A 49 -4.85 -4.56 -5.31
CA ILE A 49 -4.96 -3.22 -4.71
C ILE A 49 -4.74 -3.31 -3.20
N THR A 50 -4.07 -2.33 -2.64
CA THR A 50 -3.88 -2.14 -1.21
C THR A 50 -3.86 -0.64 -0.91
N GLY A 51 -3.88 -0.27 0.37
CA GLY A 51 -3.73 1.12 0.76
C GLY A 51 -3.43 1.30 2.24
N SER A 52 -2.98 2.49 2.58
CA SER A 52 -2.72 2.92 3.95
C SER A 52 -3.61 4.10 4.26
N GLY A 53 -4.25 4.10 5.44
CA GLY A 53 -5.12 5.19 5.87
C GLY A 53 -6.43 4.71 6.50
N GLU A 54 -7.55 5.29 6.06
CA GLU A 54 -8.88 5.08 6.58
C GLU A 54 -9.54 3.86 5.92
N THR A 55 -9.85 2.84 6.73
CA THR A 55 -10.23 1.51 6.24
C THR A 55 -11.52 1.51 5.42
N ILE A 56 -12.54 2.30 5.77
CA ILE A 56 -13.82 2.28 5.04
C ILE A 56 -13.63 2.88 3.64
N PHE A 57 -12.94 4.02 3.54
CA PHE A 57 -12.56 4.65 2.27
C PHE A 57 -11.82 3.66 1.36
N LEU A 58 -10.72 3.07 1.85
CA LEU A 58 -9.91 2.13 1.08
C LEU A 58 -10.71 0.88 0.65
N ASN A 59 -11.57 0.37 1.53
CA ASN A 59 -12.38 -0.80 1.24
C ASN A 59 -13.40 -0.54 0.13
N ARG A 60 -14.01 0.65 0.10
CA ARG A 60 -14.97 1.04 -0.94
C ARG A 60 -14.29 1.24 -2.29
N ILE A 61 -13.11 1.87 -2.31
CA ILE A 61 -12.30 1.95 -3.53
C ILE A 61 -11.91 0.56 -4.02
N ALA A 62 -11.40 -0.30 -3.14
CA ALA A 62 -11.02 -1.64 -3.55
C ALA A 62 -12.20 -2.49 -4.04
N GLN A 63 -13.41 -2.27 -3.50
CA GLN A 63 -14.60 -2.94 -4.00
C GLN A 63 -14.92 -2.58 -5.46
N HIS A 64 -14.63 -1.35 -5.89
CA HIS A 64 -14.74 -0.96 -7.30
C HIS A 64 -13.80 -1.78 -8.20
N PHE A 65 -12.55 -1.98 -7.76
CA PHE A 65 -11.58 -2.83 -8.48
C PHE A 65 -12.03 -4.29 -8.52
N ILE A 66 -12.51 -4.83 -7.39
CA ILE A 66 -12.99 -6.22 -7.32
C ILE A 66 -14.20 -6.46 -8.23
N ASN A 67 -15.10 -5.48 -8.33
CA ASN A 67 -16.28 -5.57 -9.19
C ASN A 67 -15.98 -5.27 -10.67
N PHE A 68 -14.73 -4.93 -11.00
CA PHE A 68 -14.32 -4.59 -12.36
C PHE A 68 -14.40 -5.82 -13.27
N GLN A 69 -15.09 -5.68 -14.40
CA GLN A 69 -15.25 -6.76 -15.37
C GLN A 69 -14.00 -6.92 -16.24
N GLU A 70 -13.64 -8.15 -16.57
CA GLU A 70 -12.42 -8.46 -17.35
C GLU A 70 -12.40 -7.84 -18.75
N ASP A 71 -13.56 -7.64 -19.36
CA ASP A 71 -13.75 -7.07 -20.70
C ASP A 71 -13.87 -5.53 -20.70
N ALA A 72 -14.01 -4.91 -19.53
CA ALA A 72 -14.10 -3.47 -19.42
C ALA A 72 -12.78 -2.77 -19.78
N THR A 73 -12.87 -1.66 -20.51
CA THR A 73 -11.69 -0.98 -21.08
C THR A 73 -11.09 0.08 -20.18
N GLN A 74 -11.88 0.67 -19.27
CA GLN A 74 -11.46 1.80 -18.43
C GLN A 74 -11.84 1.59 -16.97
N LEU A 75 -10.86 1.70 -16.08
CA LEU A 75 -11.03 1.54 -14.64
C LEU A 75 -11.66 2.76 -13.96
N ASN A 76 -11.45 3.97 -14.50
CA ASN A 76 -11.96 5.24 -13.95
C ASN A 76 -11.66 5.44 -12.45
N GLN A 77 -10.50 4.97 -12.00
CA GLN A 77 -10.11 4.97 -10.59
C GLN A 77 -10.04 6.39 -9.99
N MET A 78 -9.62 7.39 -10.78
CA MET A 78 -9.47 8.76 -10.27
C MET A 78 -10.82 9.39 -9.94
N ASP A 79 -11.85 9.17 -10.77
CA ASP A 79 -13.20 9.67 -10.54
C ASP A 79 -13.83 8.95 -9.34
N VAL A 80 -13.66 7.62 -9.26
CA VAL A 80 -14.15 6.82 -8.12
C VAL A 80 -13.51 7.28 -6.80
N ILE A 81 -12.21 7.58 -6.81
CA ILE A 81 -11.50 8.12 -5.66
C ILE A 81 -12.07 9.48 -5.26
N TYR A 82 -12.27 10.38 -6.22
CA TYR A 82 -12.84 11.70 -5.99
C TYR A 82 -14.24 11.62 -5.36
N ASP A 83 -15.13 10.82 -5.95
CA ASP A 83 -16.50 10.62 -5.46
C ASP A 83 -16.51 10.05 -4.03
N GLU A 84 -15.63 9.10 -3.73
CA GLU A 84 -15.54 8.52 -2.40
C GLU A 84 -14.96 9.50 -1.39
N ILE A 85 -14.00 10.35 -1.78
CA ILE A 85 -13.54 11.46 -0.93
C ILE A 85 -14.70 12.34 -0.50
N GLU A 86 -15.54 12.79 -1.46
CA GLU A 86 -16.69 13.64 -1.16
C GLU A 86 -17.68 12.94 -0.22
N LYS A 87 -17.99 11.66 -0.48
CA LYS A 87 -18.88 10.86 0.38
C LYS A 87 -18.35 10.74 1.82
N ARG A 88 -17.07 10.43 2.00
CA ARG A 88 -16.49 10.28 3.35
C ARG A 88 -16.49 11.61 4.12
N ILE A 89 -16.28 12.74 3.44
CA ILE A 89 -16.40 14.07 4.05
C ILE A 89 -17.84 14.34 4.50
N LEU A 90 -18.84 14.01 3.68
CA LEU A 90 -20.26 14.12 4.04
C LEU A 90 -20.66 13.20 5.20
N GLU A 91 -20.04 12.03 5.30
CA GLU A 91 -20.19 11.10 6.43
C GLU A 91 -19.45 11.56 7.70
N GLY A 92 -18.80 12.73 7.68
CA GLY A 92 -18.18 13.38 8.84
C GLY A 92 -16.72 13.05 9.04
N ILE A 93 -16.04 12.39 8.10
CA ILE A 93 -14.60 12.13 8.19
C ILE A 93 -13.83 13.42 7.92
N PRO A 94 -12.97 13.86 8.85
CA PRO A 94 -12.15 15.04 8.63
C PRO A 94 -11.21 14.88 7.43
N GLN A 95 -11.12 15.91 6.58
CA GLN A 95 -10.20 15.96 5.44
C GLN A 95 -8.76 15.60 5.83
N LYS A 96 -8.29 16.05 7.01
CA LYS A 96 -6.95 15.74 7.54
C LYS A 96 -6.64 14.24 7.65
N ILE A 97 -7.66 13.41 7.81
CA ILE A 97 -7.51 11.95 7.86
C ILE A 97 -7.40 11.40 6.44
N LEU A 98 -8.26 11.87 5.53
CA LEU A 98 -8.25 11.46 4.12
C LEU A 98 -6.95 11.84 3.41
N LEU A 99 -6.40 13.04 3.66
CA LEU A 99 -5.14 13.51 3.08
C LEU A 99 -3.96 12.53 3.24
N ARG A 100 -3.91 11.80 4.36
CA ARG A 100 -2.82 10.86 4.67
C ARG A 100 -3.03 9.47 4.05
N ASN A 101 -4.06 9.29 3.23
CA ASN A 101 -4.32 8.03 2.56
C ASN A 101 -3.44 7.89 1.31
N VAL A 102 -3.03 6.67 1.02
CA VAL A 102 -2.40 6.29 -0.24
C VAL A 102 -2.98 4.97 -0.72
N ILE A 103 -3.20 4.88 -2.02
CA ILE A 103 -3.65 3.67 -2.70
C ILE A 103 -2.51 3.17 -3.57
N ILE A 104 -2.20 1.88 -3.49
CA ILE A 104 -1.21 1.21 -4.33
C ILE A 104 -1.91 0.08 -5.05
N PHE A 105 -1.72 -0.04 -6.36
CA PHE A 105 -2.31 -1.13 -7.12
C PHE A 105 -1.43 -1.56 -8.29
N SER A 106 -1.53 -2.83 -8.64
CA SER A 106 -0.97 -3.38 -9.86
C SER A 106 -2.08 -3.65 -10.89
N ILE A 107 -1.70 -3.60 -12.17
CA ILE A 107 -2.60 -3.92 -13.28
C ILE A 107 -1.81 -4.58 -14.42
N PHE A 108 -2.26 -5.77 -14.84
CA PHE A 108 -1.90 -6.37 -16.11
C PHE A 108 -2.92 -5.96 -17.17
N ASN A 109 -2.47 -5.23 -18.19
CA ASN A 109 -3.34 -4.68 -19.25
C ASN A 109 -3.40 -5.57 -20.51
N GLY A 110 -3.00 -6.84 -20.39
CA GLY A 110 -2.86 -7.77 -21.52
C GLY A 110 -1.51 -7.70 -22.25
N HIS A 111 -0.71 -6.65 -22.00
CA HIS A 111 0.60 -6.45 -22.66
C HIS A 111 1.73 -6.29 -21.65
N LYS A 112 1.49 -5.51 -20.59
CA LYS A 112 2.46 -5.26 -19.51
C LYS A 112 1.75 -5.22 -18.16
N THR A 113 2.48 -5.56 -17.12
CA THR A 113 2.08 -5.30 -15.75
C THR A 113 2.65 -3.95 -15.32
N LEU A 114 1.80 -3.14 -14.67
CA LEU A 114 2.14 -1.82 -14.15
C LEU A 114 1.86 -1.78 -12.66
N LEU A 115 2.59 -0.92 -11.96
CA LEU A 115 2.43 -0.68 -10.53
C LEU A 115 2.29 0.83 -10.32
N TYR A 116 1.24 1.22 -9.62
CA TYR A 116 0.89 2.62 -9.40
C TYR A 116 0.69 2.93 -7.92
N SER A 117 1.02 4.16 -7.55
CA SER A 117 0.74 4.77 -6.24
C SER A 117 -0.04 6.08 -6.43
N ILE A 118 -1.13 6.24 -5.71
CA ILE A 118 -2.00 7.42 -5.73
C ILE A 118 -2.07 8.01 -4.32
N PRO A 119 -1.35 9.11 -4.04
CA PRO A 119 -1.50 9.84 -2.78
C PRO A 119 -2.78 10.67 -2.80
N ILE A 120 -3.62 10.49 -1.79
CA ILE A 120 -4.90 11.19 -1.68
C ILE A 120 -4.73 12.69 -1.44
N GLU A 121 -3.60 13.12 -0.87
CA GLU A 121 -3.24 14.53 -0.71
C GLU A 121 -3.41 15.33 -2.03
N SER A 122 -3.05 14.75 -3.16
CA SER A 122 -3.11 15.40 -4.47
C SER A 122 -4.52 15.83 -4.90
N PHE A 123 -5.57 15.20 -4.36
CA PHE A 123 -6.96 15.57 -4.60
C PHE A 123 -7.40 16.83 -3.86
N PHE A 124 -6.55 17.36 -2.98
CA PHE A 124 -6.85 18.53 -2.16
C PHE A 124 -5.88 19.70 -2.40
N GLN A 125 -5.03 19.61 -3.42
CA GLN A 125 -4.09 20.66 -3.81
C GLN A 125 -4.61 21.43 -5.03
N PRO A 126 -5.50 22.43 -4.84
CA PRO A 126 -5.97 23.24 -5.96
C PRO A 126 -4.86 24.18 -6.45
N PHE A 127 -4.73 24.31 -7.76
CA PHE A 127 -3.90 25.32 -8.41
C PHE A 127 -4.75 26.21 -9.30
N LYS A 128 -4.27 27.43 -9.55
CA LYS A 128 -4.98 28.41 -10.38
C LYS A 128 -4.43 28.37 -11.80
N GLU A 129 -5.28 28.02 -12.76
CA GLU A 129 -4.95 28.05 -14.19
C GLU A 129 -6.00 28.88 -14.93
N ASN A 130 -5.57 29.89 -15.69
CA ASN A 130 -6.45 30.80 -16.43
C ASN A 130 -7.57 31.43 -15.57
N GLY A 131 -7.29 31.71 -14.29
CA GLY A 131 -8.26 32.31 -13.38
C GLY A 131 -9.20 31.31 -12.68
N VAL A 132 -9.17 30.03 -13.06
CA VAL A 132 -10.02 28.97 -12.51
C VAL A 132 -9.20 28.09 -11.57
N TYR A 133 -9.76 27.75 -10.41
CA TYR A 133 -9.16 26.75 -9.52
C TYR A 133 -9.40 25.36 -10.11
N LYS A 134 -8.32 24.60 -10.27
CA LYS A 134 -8.33 23.22 -10.76
C LYS A 134 -7.64 22.32 -9.77
N ILE A 135 -8.06 21.06 -9.72
CA ILE A 135 -7.40 19.98 -8.99
C ILE A 135 -6.92 19.00 -10.05
N HIS A 136 -5.63 18.63 -10.01
CA HIS A 136 -5.05 17.65 -10.91
C HIS A 136 -4.35 16.59 -10.06
N PRO A 137 -5.13 15.61 -9.53
CA PRO A 137 -4.54 14.53 -8.78
C PRO A 137 -3.64 13.71 -9.71
N TYR A 138 -2.52 13.23 -9.17
CA TYR A 138 -1.54 12.48 -9.95
C TYR A 138 -1.48 11.02 -9.52
N MET A 139 -1.11 10.18 -10.48
CA MET A 139 -0.87 8.75 -10.28
C MET A 139 0.58 8.49 -10.63
N ASN A 140 1.36 8.05 -9.65
CA ASN A 140 2.78 7.76 -9.81
C ASN A 140 2.98 6.33 -10.30
N GLU A 141 3.67 6.15 -11.42
CA GLU A 141 4.14 4.84 -11.85
C GLU A 141 5.40 4.46 -11.07
N ILE A 142 5.40 3.29 -10.43
CA ILE A 142 6.59 2.73 -9.80
C ILE A 142 7.32 1.94 -10.88
N THR A 143 8.34 2.57 -11.45
CA THR A 143 9.09 2.06 -12.59
C THR A 143 10.00 0.90 -12.24
N GLU A 144 10.46 0.15 -13.24
CA GLU A 144 11.44 -0.92 -13.10
C GLU A 144 12.60 -0.55 -12.16
N TRP A 145 12.99 -1.49 -11.31
CA TRP A 145 14.07 -1.37 -10.34
C TRP A 145 13.83 -0.29 -9.28
N SER A 146 12.58 0.09 -9.03
CA SER A 146 12.23 1.09 -8.01
C SER A 146 11.39 0.45 -6.90
N VAL A 147 11.63 0.90 -5.66
CA VAL A 147 10.85 0.58 -4.47
C VAL A 147 10.13 1.84 -3.99
N ASP A 148 8.84 1.71 -3.72
CA ASP A 148 8.03 2.68 -3.00
C ASP A 148 7.68 2.12 -1.62
N VAL A 149 7.86 2.95 -0.59
CA VAL A 149 7.58 2.59 0.80
C VAL A 149 6.57 3.58 1.35
N SER A 150 5.39 3.07 1.68
CA SER A 150 4.36 3.82 2.39
C SER A 150 4.34 3.37 3.85
N CYS A 151 4.87 4.18 4.74
CA CYS A 151 4.76 4.00 6.19
C CYS A 151 4.56 5.35 6.89
N PHE A 152 3.98 5.33 8.09
CA PHE A 152 3.78 6.56 8.87
C PHE A 152 5.08 7.01 9.55
N ASN A 153 5.75 6.09 10.23
CA ASN A 153 7.04 6.36 10.87
C ASN A 153 8.16 5.75 10.01
N VAL A 154 8.97 6.61 9.41
CA VAL A 154 10.19 6.22 8.70
C VAL A 154 11.29 5.97 9.75
N PRO A 155 11.98 4.80 9.75
CA PRO A 155 13.06 4.56 10.68
C PRO A 155 14.19 5.58 10.47
N PRO A 156 14.86 6.05 11.56
CA PRO A 156 16.03 6.91 11.42
C PRO A 156 17.15 6.25 10.61
N ASP A 157 17.27 4.92 10.72
CA ASP A 157 18.18 4.10 9.92
C ASP A 157 17.42 3.45 8.75
N MET A 158 17.73 3.93 7.54
CA MET A 158 17.14 3.43 6.29
C MET A 158 18.04 2.41 5.58
N SER A 159 19.12 1.94 6.22
CA SER A 159 20.11 1.06 5.58
C SER A 159 19.48 -0.22 5.04
N ASN A 160 18.56 -0.84 5.79
CA ASN A 160 17.85 -2.05 5.34
C ASN A 160 17.02 -1.82 4.07
N LEU A 161 16.33 -0.67 3.97
CA LEU A 161 15.54 -0.32 2.77
C LEU A 161 16.44 0.07 1.59
N GLN A 162 17.54 0.76 1.84
CA GLN A 162 18.53 1.08 0.81
C GLN A 162 19.22 -0.19 0.28
N GLU A 163 19.54 -1.14 1.15
CA GLU A 163 20.09 -2.43 0.78
C GLU A 163 19.11 -3.24 -0.06
N PHE A 164 17.83 -3.27 0.34
CA PHE A 164 16.76 -3.89 -0.45
C PHE A 164 16.66 -3.30 -1.85
N GLN A 165 16.61 -1.97 -1.97
CA GLN A 165 16.60 -1.24 -3.24
C GLN A 165 17.83 -1.54 -4.12
N ARG A 166 19.03 -1.69 -3.52
CA ARG A 166 20.27 -1.98 -4.27
C ARG A 166 20.37 -3.42 -4.75
N ASN A 167 19.67 -4.34 -4.08
CA ASN A 167 19.78 -5.77 -4.30
C ASN A 167 18.55 -6.38 -4.98
N LEU A 168 17.69 -5.56 -5.59
CA LEU A 168 16.59 -6.08 -6.41
C LEU A 168 17.13 -6.97 -7.53
N LYS A 169 16.49 -8.12 -7.75
CA LYS A 169 16.87 -9.10 -8.77
C LYS A 169 15.62 -9.61 -9.49
N PRO A 170 15.68 -9.74 -10.82
CA PRO A 170 14.60 -10.39 -11.57
C PRO A 170 14.52 -11.87 -11.20
N MET A 171 13.37 -12.47 -11.43
CA MET A 171 13.14 -13.91 -11.32
C MET A 171 14.17 -14.73 -12.12
N ALA A 172 14.60 -14.23 -13.27
CA ALA A 172 15.64 -14.85 -14.10
C ALA A 172 17.04 -14.98 -13.42
N SER A 173 17.28 -14.30 -12.29
CA SER A 173 18.52 -14.42 -11.52
C SER A 173 18.58 -15.64 -10.60
N PHE A 174 17.47 -16.37 -10.49
CA PHE A 174 17.32 -17.52 -9.60
C PHE A 174 17.12 -18.81 -10.42
N LYS A 175 17.49 -19.96 -9.85
CA LYS A 175 17.32 -21.24 -10.57
C LYS A 175 15.87 -21.71 -10.56
N THR A 176 15.13 -21.34 -9.52
CA THR A 176 13.74 -21.76 -9.32
C THR A 176 12.88 -20.60 -8.81
N GLN A 177 11.57 -20.71 -9.01
CA GLN A 177 10.60 -19.73 -8.51
C GLN A 177 10.59 -19.68 -6.98
N GLN A 178 10.82 -20.83 -6.35
CA GLN A 178 10.90 -20.93 -4.91
C GLN A 178 12.09 -20.13 -4.35
N GLU A 179 13.28 -20.27 -4.94
CA GLU A 179 14.47 -19.49 -4.53
C GLU A 179 14.23 -17.97 -4.64
N PHE A 180 13.55 -17.52 -5.71
CA PHE A 180 13.18 -16.11 -5.89
C PHE A 180 12.21 -15.64 -4.79
N ILE A 181 11.15 -16.40 -4.52
CA ILE A 181 10.16 -16.05 -3.49
C ILE A 181 10.83 -16.00 -2.11
N GLU A 182 11.62 -17.02 -1.77
CA GLU A 182 12.34 -17.10 -0.48
C GLU A 182 13.32 -15.94 -0.30
N TYR A 183 14.04 -15.56 -1.35
CA TYR A 183 14.94 -14.40 -1.31
C TYR A 183 14.21 -13.13 -0.87
N TYR A 184 13.05 -12.84 -1.47
CA TYR A 184 12.27 -11.65 -1.11
C TYR A 184 11.61 -11.77 0.27
N ILE A 185 11.12 -12.96 0.64
CA ILE A 185 10.56 -13.20 1.98
C ILE A 185 11.57 -12.87 3.07
N GLU A 186 12.82 -13.35 2.96
CA GLU A 186 13.82 -13.14 4.01
C GLU A 186 14.24 -11.67 4.13
N ASN A 187 14.38 -10.95 3.00
CA ASN A 187 14.63 -9.51 3.02
C ASN A 187 13.48 -8.74 3.67
N LEU A 188 12.23 -9.06 3.30
CA LEU A 188 11.05 -8.38 3.82
C LEU A 188 10.83 -8.68 5.32
N LYS A 189 11.08 -9.91 5.79
CA LYS A 189 11.01 -10.25 7.22
C LYS A 189 11.87 -9.33 8.07
N HIS A 190 13.11 -9.06 7.63
CA HIS A 190 14.01 -8.15 8.32
C HIS A 190 13.49 -6.71 8.35
N ILE A 191 12.96 -6.23 7.21
CA ILE A 191 12.44 -4.88 7.08
C ILE A 191 11.17 -4.67 7.93
N PHE A 192 10.20 -5.59 7.88
CA PHE A 192 8.96 -5.51 8.67
C PHE A 192 9.23 -5.66 10.16
N ALA A 193 10.17 -6.53 10.56
CA ALA A 193 10.61 -6.62 11.94
C ALA A 193 11.20 -5.29 12.46
N THR A 194 12.07 -4.66 11.67
CA THR A 194 12.68 -3.36 12.01
C THR A 194 11.62 -2.27 12.18
N HIS A 195 10.57 -2.26 11.33
CA HIS A 195 9.51 -1.27 11.45
C HIS A 195 8.55 -1.56 12.60
N ALA A 196 8.21 -2.82 12.85
CA ALA A 196 7.40 -3.21 14.01
C ALA A 196 8.12 -2.93 15.36
N SER A 197 9.45 -2.84 15.34
CA SER A 197 10.26 -2.44 16.50
C SER A 197 10.37 -0.93 16.68
N ILE A 198 9.74 -0.09 15.86
CA ILE A 198 9.69 1.37 16.03
C ILE A 198 8.25 1.92 16.03
N ASP A 199 7.34 1.24 15.37
CA ASP A 199 5.95 1.65 15.22
C ASP A 199 5.01 0.58 15.79
N PRO A 200 4.35 0.83 16.93
CA PRO A 200 3.43 -0.12 17.55
C PRO A 200 2.16 -0.36 16.71
N SER A 201 1.94 0.37 15.62
CA SER A 201 0.80 0.18 14.72
C SER A 201 1.10 -0.69 13.49
N ILE A 202 2.28 -1.34 13.44
CA ILE A 202 2.71 -2.24 12.37
C ILE A 202 3.02 -3.62 12.94
N THR A 203 2.65 -4.69 12.23
CA THR A 203 3.09 -6.06 12.52
C THR A 203 4.36 -6.43 11.76
N SER A 204 5.16 -7.32 12.36
CA SER A 204 6.30 -7.95 11.68
C SER A 204 5.87 -9.00 10.64
N SER A 205 4.72 -9.66 10.86
CA SER A 205 4.05 -10.50 9.86
C SER A 205 3.39 -9.64 8.79
N PHE A 206 3.36 -10.15 7.56
CA PHE A 206 2.86 -9.40 6.40
C PHE A 206 2.22 -10.35 5.39
N ASP A 207 1.39 -9.79 4.51
CA ASP A 207 0.94 -10.49 3.31
C ASP A 207 1.80 -10.03 2.12
N LEU A 208 2.16 -10.98 1.26
CA LEU A 208 3.00 -10.79 0.08
C LEU A 208 2.19 -11.11 -1.18
N TYR A 209 2.24 -10.20 -2.15
CA TYR A 209 1.70 -10.35 -3.49
C TYR A 209 2.81 -10.21 -4.52
N LEU A 210 2.83 -11.13 -5.48
CA LEU A 210 3.74 -11.14 -6.61
C LEU A 210 2.93 -11.26 -7.90
N GLN A 211 3.28 -10.50 -8.93
CA GLN A 211 2.64 -10.56 -10.25
C GLN A 211 3.67 -10.55 -11.37
N SER A 212 3.64 -11.55 -12.23
CA SER A 212 4.48 -11.65 -13.41
C SER A 212 4.21 -10.49 -14.38
N CYS A 213 5.27 -9.81 -14.82
CA CYS A 213 5.16 -8.77 -15.86
C CYS A 213 4.91 -9.35 -17.25
N ARG A 214 5.14 -10.65 -17.44
CA ARG A 214 5.04 -11.32 -18.75
C ARG A 214 3.61 -11.72 -19.10
N ASN A 215 2.86 -12.23 -18.14
CA ASN A 215 1.55 -12.86 -18.38
C ASN A 215 0.49 -12.49 -17.34
N GLY A 216 0.81 -11.65 -16.36
CA GLY A 216 -0.12 -11.22 -15.33
C GLY A 216 -0.45 -12.27 -14.28
N GLU A 217 0.10 -13.49 -14.38
CA GLU A 217 -0.07 -14.53 -13.36
C GLU A 217 0.43 -14.02 -12.01
N SER A 218 -0.32 -14.32 -10.95
CA SER A 218 -0.05 -13.77 -9.64
C SER A 218 -0.13 -14.80 -8.52
N LEU A 219 0.60 -14.53 -7.45
CA LEU A 219 0.62 -15.29 -6.22
C LEU A 219 0.39 -14.33 -5.05
N ALA A 220 -0.48 -14.73 -4.13
CA ALA A 220 -0.68 -14.03 -2.86
C ALA A 220 -0.50 -15.03 -1.71
N MET A 221 0.23 -14.64 -0.67
CA MET A 221 0.48 -15.50 0.48
C MET A 221 0.70 -14.71 1.76
N HIS A 222 0.35 -15.34 2.88
CA HIS A 222 0.64 -14.83 4.20
C HIS A 222 2.04 -15.29 4.65
N ILE A 223 2.83 -14.36 5.19
CA ILE A 223 4.16 -14.60 5.75
C ILE A 223 4.12 -14.35 7.27
N ALA A 224 4.19 -15.44 8.04
CA ALA A 224 4.35 -15.36 9.47
C ALA A 224 5.78 -14.92 9.84
N ASN A 225 5.90 -13.95 10.74
CA ASN A 225 7.17 -13.45 11.25
C ASN A 225 7.00 -13.07 12.73
N LEU A 226 7.18 -14.05 13.61
CA LEU A 226 6.81 -13.98 15.03
C LEU A 226 7.80 -13.18 15.91
N GLN A 227 8.36 -12.09 15.39
CA GLN A 227 9.12 -11.15 16.21
C GLN A 227 8.17 -10.29 17.04
N LEU A 228 8.41 -10.19 18.35
CA LEU A 228 7.62 -9.34 19.23
C LEU A 228 7.90 -7.88 18.89
N GLY A 229 6.88 -7.17 18.40
CA GLY A 229 6.91 -5.71 18.24
C GLY A 229 6.88 -4.98 19.57
N ILE A 230 6.91 -3.64 19.52
CA ILE A 230 6.77 -2.81 20.72
C ILE A 230 5.31 -2.94 21.26
N PRO A 231 5.11 -3.00 22.59
CA PRO A 231 3.79 -2.87 23.19
C PRO A 231 3.06 -1.60 22.72
N ILE A 232 1.76 -1.72 22.47
CA ILE A 232 0.94 -0.57 22.07
C ILE A 232 0.73 0.35 23.29
N PRO A 233 1.15 1.63 23.24
CA PRO A 233 0.92 2.56 24.34
C PRO A 233 -0.58 2.84 24.54
N GLU A 234 -1.03 3.01 25.79
CA GLU A 234 -2.44 3.30 26.11
C GLU A 234 -2.98 4.57 25.42
N ASN A 235 -2.12 5.56 25.21
CA ASN A 235 -2.46 6.85 24.61
C ASN A 235 -1.79 7.05 23.25
N LEU A 236 -1.65 5.98 22.46
CA LEU A 236 -1.08 6.09 21.11
C LEU A 236 -1.92 7.06 20.26
N ASN A 237 -1.29 8.11 19.74
CA ASN A 237 -1.96 9.13 18.94
C ASN A 237 -1.00 9.69 17.89
N TYR A 238 -1.48 9.78 16.65
CA TYR A 238 -0.69 10.18 15.49
C TYR A 238 -1.10 11.53 14.90
N TRP A 239 -2.05 12.25 15.50
CA TRP A 239 -2.52 13.50 14.92
C TRP A 239 -1.56 14.68 15.08
N ASP A 240 -0.79 14.72 16.16
CA ASP A 240 0.17 15.78 16.44
C ASP A 240 1.58 15.49 15.88
N ARG A 241 1.69 14.48 15.01
CA ARG A 241 2.93 14.05 14.35
C ARG A 241 2.85 14.23 12.84
#